data_AF-A0A2G9MU55-F1
#
_entry.id   AF-A0A2G9MU55-F1
#
_cell.length_a   1.000
_cell.length_b   1.000
_cell.length_c   1.000
_cell.angle_alpha   90.00
_cell.angle_beta   90.00
_cell.angle_gamma   90.00
#
_symmetry.space_group_name_H-M   'P 1'
#
loop_
_entity.id
_entity.type
_entity.pdbx_description
1 polymer ?
#
loop_
_entity_poly.entity_id
_entity_poly.type
_entity_poly.pdbx_seq_one_letter_code
_entity_poly.pdbx_strand_id
1 'polypeptide(L)'
;MSLLTSFFSFFLVSFILICFVGLSFAFDPSQEYSFSNSIFQTYSLIVKNYKYEIPYNISNGTVTNIKIDCESVDLTIDVKSTGKGELQIYLSRNLIDSKLGNNSDDKFFVLADSTELPFTETSNIISRTLTIPFYEDTSQIKIIGVNYPETSGMNACHGIHNPPYSYLLPPLKQIRQGTELIDIECKQDLHLVIKSEDGSPACVTPETKQKLIERGWAKYPS
;
A
#
# COMPACT_ATOMS: atom_id res chain seq x y z
N MET A 1 19.38 -13.97 70.22
CA MET A 1 20.44 -14.96 70.56
C MET A 1 19.87 -16.34 70.27
N SER A 2 20.67 -17.25 69.69
CA SER A 2 20.28 -18.49 68.96
C SER A 2 20.00 -18.22 67.46
N LEU A 3 20.59 -18.88 66.45
CA LEU A 3 21.47 -20.06 66.36
C LEU A 3 22.43 -19.94 65.14
N LEU A 4 23.69 -20.38 65.35
CA LEU A 4 24.63 -20.93 64.35
C LEU A 4 24.03 -22.23 63.75
N THR A 5 24.34 -22.81 62.59
CA THR A 5 25.50 -22.94 61.69
C THR A 5 24.99 -23.51 60.35
N SER A 6 25.67 -23.31 59.22
CA SER A 6 25.73 -24.35 58.18
C SER A 6 26.96 -24.20 57.28
N PHE A 7 27.52 -25.36 56.94
CA PHE A 7 28.84 -25.65 56.40
C PHE A 7 28.94 -25.51 54.87
N PHE A 8 30.18 -25.29 54.43
CA PHE A 8 30.70 -25.43 53.06
C PHE A 8 30.33 -26.77 52.38
N SER A 9 30.04 -26.72 51.07
CA SER A 9 30.34 -27.83 50.15
C SER A 9 30.58 -27.31 48.73
N PHE A 10 31.79 -27.53 48.24
CA PHE A 10 32.21 -27.33 46.85
C PHE A 10 31.68 -28.48 45.99
N PHE A 11 31.00 -28.19 44.88
CA PHE A 11 30.95 -29.10 43.73
C PHE A 11 31.08 -28.32 42.42
N LEU A 12 32.05 -28.75 41.63
CA LEU A 12 32.38 -28.30 40.28
C LEU A 12 31.14 -28.30 39.37
N VAL A 13 30.84 -27.15 38.76
CA VAL A 13 29.93 -27.11 37.60
C VAL A 13 30.78 -27.20 36.34
N SER A 14 30.59 -28.32 35.65
CA SER A 14 31.18 -28.70 34.37
C SER A 14 30.92 -27.64 33.28
N PHE A 15 31.97 -27.23 32.58
CA PHE A 15 31.89 -26.45 31.34
C PHE A 15 31.25 -27.31 30.24
N ILE A 16 29.97 -27.09 29.96
CA ILE A 16 29.32 -27.64 28.76
C ILE A 16 29.71 -26.75 27.59
N LEU A 17 30.52 -27.32 26.70
CA LEU A 17 30.86 -26.81 25.38
C LEU A 17 29.57 -26.69 24.56
N ILE A 18 29.05 -25.47 24.38
CA ILE A 18 27.95 -25.20 23.45
C ILE A 18 28.53 -25.36 22.05
N CYS A 19 28.26 -26.52 21.43
CA CYS A 19 28.40 -26.67 19.98
C CYS A 19 27.46 -25.66 19.31
N PHE A 20 28.06 -24.60 18.75
CA PHE A 20 27.44 -23.77 17.73
C PHE A 20 27.13 -24.64 16.51
N VAL A 21 25.99 -25.33 16.53
CA VAL A 21 25.32 -25.70 15.28
C VAL A 21 24.76 -24.40 14.75
N GLY A 22 25.47 -23.81 13.79
CA GLY A 22 24.98 -22.70 13.01
C GLY A 22 23.69 -23.11 12.32
N LEU A 23 22.55 -22.81 12.93
CA LEU A 23 21.33 -22.61 12.18
C LEU A 23 21.49 -21.27 11.48
N SER A 24 22.00 -21.32 10.26
CA SER A 24 21.71 -20.29 9.27
C SER A 24 20.20 -20.28 9.10
N PHE A 25 19.51 -19.35 9.78
CA PHE A 25 18.16 -18.99 9.39
C PHE A 25 18.29 -18.31 8.02
N ALA A 26 18.20 -19.10 6.96
CA ALA A 26 17.95 -18.57 5.64
C ALA A 26 16.57 -17.92 5.71
N PHE A 27 16.55 -16.59 5.87
CA PHE A 27 15.36 -15.80 5.58
C PHE A 27 15.10 -15.95 4.09
N ASP A 28 14.09 -16.75 3.74
CA ASP A 28 13.61 -16.89 2.38
C ASP A 28 12.93 -15.56 1.97
N PRO A 29 13.50 -14.79 1.03
CA PRO A 29 12.94 -13.50 0.61
C PRO A 29 11.70 -13.64 -0.29
N SER A 30 11.16 -14.85 -0.49
CA SER A 30 9.97 -15.10 -1.30
C SER A 30 8.64 -15.08 -0.54
N GLN A 31 8.64 -14.74 0.75
CA GLN A 31 7.39 -14.59 1.51
C GLN A 31 6.66 -13.30 1.08
N GLU A 32 5.84 -13.42 0.03
CA GLU A 32 4.72 -12.49 -0.20
C GLU A 32 3.80 -12.57 1.03
N TYR A 33 3.81 -11.52 1.85
CA TYR A 33 2.82 -11.36 2.92
C TYR A 33 1.46 -11.10 2.30
N SER A 34 0.77 -12.15 1.86
CA SER A 34 -0.64 -12.09 1.52
C SER A 34 -1.43 -12.00 2.82
N PHE A 35 -2.09 -10.88 3.07
CA PHE A 35 -3.07 -10.73 4.13
C PHE A 35 -4.31 -11.58 3.79
N SER A 36 -4.24 -12.91 3.96
CA SER A 36 -5.38 -13.80 3.70
C SER A 36 -6.11 -14.16 4.99
N ASN A 37 -6.71 -13.16 5.63
CA ASN A 37 -7.76 -13.40 6.60
C ASN A 37 -9.11 -13.30 5.87
N SER A 38 -9.86 -14.41 5.78
CA SER A 38 -11.12 -14.55 5.02
C SER A 38 -12.26 -13.61 5.45
N ILE A 39 -12.04 -12.82 6.50
CA ILE A 39 -13.00 -11.87 7.05
C ILE A 39 -12.93 -10.52 6.32
N PHE A 40 -11.82 -10.21 5.66
CA PHE A 40 -11.62 -8.93 4.99
C PHE A 40 -11.83 -9.04 3.49
N GLN A 41 -12.57 -8.08 2.94
CA GLN A 41 -12.65 -7.80 1.52
C GLN A 41 -11.51 -6.84 1.13
N THR A 42 -11.19 -6.79 -0.16
CA THR A 42 -10.14 -5.89 -0.67
C THR A 42 -10.71 -5.03 -1.79
N TYR A 43 -10.52 -3.71 -1.68
CA TYR A 43 -10.79 -2.78 -2.76
C TYR A 43 -9.48 -2.38 -3.44
N SER A 44 -9.38 -2.60 -4.76
CA SER A 44 -8.22 -2.18 -5.55
C SER A 44 -8.41 -0.75 -6.05
N LEU A 45 -7.76 0.22 -5.40
CA LEU A 45 -7.75 1.62 -5.83
C LEU A 45 -6.54 1.89 -6.72
N ILE A 46 -6.76 2.51 -7.87
CA ILE A 46 -5.69 2.99 -8.75
C ILE A 46 -5.62 4.51 -8.63
N VAL A 47 -4.46 5.03 -8.24
CA VAL A 47 -4.19 6.47 -8.14
C VAL A 47 -3.01 6.78 -9.03
N LYS A 48 -3.24 7.53 -10.12
CA LYS A 48 -2.26 7.70 -11.20
C LYS A 48 -1.74 6.32 -11.65
N ASN A 49 -0.45 6.05 -11.46
CA ASN A 49 0.18 4.80 -11.85
C ASN A 49 0.39 3.81 -10.66
N TYR A 50 -0.17 4.11 -9.48
CA TYR A 50 -0.05 3.29 -8.28
C TYR A 50 -1.31 2.47 -8.03
N LYS A 51 -1.14 1.20 -7.65
CA LYS A 51 -2.22 0.33 -7.19
C LYS A 51 -2.14 0.16 -5.67
N TYR A 52 -3.23 0.48 -4.99
CA TYR A 52 -3.40 0.27 -3.56
C TYR A 52 -4.47 -0.79 -3.34
N GLU A 53 -4.08 -1.90 -2.73
CA GLU A 53 -5.02 -2.88 -2.19
C GLU A 53 -5.45 -2.42 -0.80
N ILE A 54 -6.72 -2.12 -0.63
CA ILE A 54 -7.28 -1.59 0.61
C ILE A 54 -8.14 -2.68 1.26
N PRO A 55 -7.62 -3.37 2.30
CA PRO A 55 -8.42 -4.30 3.08
C PRO A 55 -9.50 -3.55 3.86
N TYR A 56 -10.71 -4.11 3.90
CA TYR A 56 -11.80 -3.60 4.69
C TYR A 56 -12.78 -4.70 5.12
N ASN A 57 -13.52 -4.44 6.18
CA ASN A 57 -14.67 -5.23 6.61
C ASN A 57 -15.83 -4.29 6.88
N ILE A 58 -17.02 -4.63 6.41
CA ILE A 58 -18.21 -3.82 6.55
C ILE A 58 -19.38 -4.69 7.00
N SER A 59 -20.11 -4.22 8.02
CA SER A 59 -21.37 -4.81 8.48
C SER A 59 -22.56 -3.96 8.06
N ASN A 60 -23.71 -4.57 7.74
CA ASN A 60 -24.95 -3.88 7.36
C ASN A 60 -24.79 -2.85 6.23
N GLY A 61 -23.89 -3.14 5.29
CA GLY A 61 -23.71 -2.35 4.08
C GLY A 61 -22.67 -2.97 3.16
N THR A 62 -22.46 -2.34 2.00
CA THR A 62 -21.42 -2.71 1.04
C THR A 62 -20.65 -1.48 0.59
N VAL A 63 -19.32 -1.58 0.50
CA VAL A 63 -18.51 -0.58 -0.19
C VAL A 63 -18.69 -0.77 -1.69
N THR A 64 -19.09 0.28 -2.39
CA THR A 64 -19.33 0.23 -3.84
C THR A 64 -18.22 0.91 -4.63
N ASN A 65 -17.58 1.92 -4.02
CA ASN A 65 -16.53 2.69 -4.67
C ASN A 65 -15.62 3.33 -3.61
N ILE A 66 -14.34 3.48 -3.93
CA ILE A 66 -13.40 4.28 -3.17
C ILE A 66 -12.66 5.18 -4.16
N LYS A 67 -12.58 6.47 -3.88
CA LYS A 67 -11.84 7.45 -4.66
C LYS A 67 -11.02 8.34 -3.74
N ILE A 68 -9.88 8.81 -4.21
CA ILE A 68 -9.09 9.84 -3.55
C ILE A 68 -9.13 11.10 -4.39
N ASP A 69 -9.41 12.23 -3.76
CA ASP A 69 -9.24 13.55 -4.35
C ASP A 69 -7.86 14.09 -3.92
N CYS A 70 -6.98 14.26 -4.90
CA CYS A 70 -5.62 14.72 -4.65
C CYS A 70 -5.49 16.22 -4.47
N GLU A 71 -6.51 17.00 -4.80
CA GLU A 71 -6.53 18.45 -4.56
C GLU A 71 -6.92 18.74 -3.11
N SER A 72 -7.90 18.00 -2.57
CA SER A 72 -8.39 18.17 -1.19
C SER A 72 -7.80 17.17 -0.18
N VAL A 73 -7.06 16.16 -0.64
CA VAL A 73 -6.50 15.07 0.18
C VAL A 73 -7.59 14.34 0.99
N ASP A 74 -8.72 14.08 0.34
CA ASP A 74 -9.82 13.33 0.93
C ASP A 74 -10.06 11.99 0.23
N LEU A 75 -10.26 10.94 1.03
CA LEU A 75 -10.69 9.63 0.56
C LEU A 75 -12.19 9.53 0.73
N THR A 76 -12.91 9.43 -0.39
CA THR A 76 -14.35 9.24 -0.41
C THR A 76 -14.69 7.77 -0.67
N ILE A 77 -15.52 7.20 0.19
CA ILE A 77 -15.98 5.82 0.17
C ILE A 77 -17.50 5.85 -0.05
N ASP A 78 -17.96 5.40 -1.21
CA ASP A 78 -19.39 5.30 -1.50
C ASP A 78 -19.89 3.96 -0.97
N VAL A 79 -20.92 4.00 -0.13
CA VAL A 79 -21.50 2.84 0.54
C VAL A 79 -22.96 2.68 0.19
N LYS A 80 -23.42 1.44 0.17
CA LYS A 80 -24.85 1.10 0.18
C LYS A 80 -25.16 0.49 1.55
N SER A 81 -25.70 1.29 2.45
CA SER A 81 -26.14 0.83 3.77
C SER A 81 -27.45 0.05 3.68
N THR A 82 -27.61 -0.93 4.57
CA THR A 82 -28.85 -1.70 4.76
C THR A 82 -29.35 -1.62 6.20
N GLY A 83 -28.74 -0.74 7.00
CA GLY A 83 -29.01 -0.53 8.42
C GLY A 83 -27.81 0.08 9.13
N LYS A 84 -27.90 0.25 10.46
CA LYS A 84 -26.78 0.69 11.28
C LYS A 84 -25.63 -0.32 11.21
N GLY A 85 -24.44 0.15 10.86
CA GLY A 85 -23.28 -0.72 10.61
C GLY A 85 -21.97 -0.11 11.05
N GLU A 86 -20.90 -0.81 10.72
CA GLU A 86 -19.52 -0.40 10.99
C GLU A 86 -18.63 -0.79 9.82
N LEU A 87 -17.77 0.13 9.40
CA LEU A 87 -16.71 -0.06 8.42
C LEU A 87 -15.36 -0.03 9.15
N GLN A 88 -14.64 -1.15 9.10
CA GLN A 88 -13.23 -1.22 9.45
C GLN A 88 -12.38 -1.19 8.18
N ILE A 89 -11.45 -0.25 8.06
CA ILE A 89 -10.65 -0.04 6.85
C ILE A 89 -9.16 0.16 7.19
N TYR A 90 -8.30 -0.48 6.40
CA TYR A 90 -6.85 -0.44 6.56
C TYR A 90 -6.23 0.42 5.46
N LEU A 91 -5.72 1.58 5.84
CA LEU A 91 -5.21 2.60 4.94
C LEU A 91 -3.69 2.62 5.01
N SER A 92 -3.02 2.49 3.88
CA SER A 92 -1.59 2.76 3.80
C SER A 92 -1.34 4.25 4.07
N ARG A 93 -0.31 4.57 4.86
CA ARG A 93 0.14 5.95 5.05
C ARG A 93 0.61 6.61 3.76
N ASN A 94 1.01 5.80 2.77
CA ASN A 94 1.35 6.27 1.42
C ASN A 94 0.12 6.51 0.54
N LEU A 95 -1.09 6.14 0.98
CA LEU A 95 -2.36 6.43 0.30
C LEU A 95 -3.04 7.66 0.88
N ILE A 96 -3.16 7.72 2.21
CA ILE A 96 -3.70 8.86 2.94
C ILE A 96 -3.15 8.84 4.38
N ASP A 97 -2.81 10.00 4.93
CA ASP A 97 -2.34 10.14 6.32
C ASP A 97 -2.72 11.50 6.87
N SER A 98 -2.71 11.63 8.19
CA SER A 98 -2.91 12.89 8.92
C SER A 98 -1.76 13.10 9.89
N LYS A 99 -1.10 14.26 9.77
CA LYS A 99 0.15 14.59 10.47
C LYS A 99 0.12 16.01 11.02
N LEU A 100 0.80 16.21 12.13
CA LEU A 100 1.16 17.54 12.61
C LEU A 100 2.46 18.01 11.93
N GLY A 101 2.77 19.31 11.99
CA GLY A 101 3.98 19.87 11.35
C GLY A 101 5.32 19.29 11.86
N ASN A 102 5.31 18.61 13.01
CA ASN A 102 6.46 17.86 13.56
C ASN A 102 6.48 16.38 13.13
N ASN A 103 5.65 15.98 12.14
CA ASN A 103 5.49 14.63 11.62
C ASN A 103 4.90 13.60 12.61
N SER A 104 4.42 14.03 13.79
CA SER A 104 3.65 13.13 14.65
C SER A 104 2.26 12.89 14.07
N ASP A 105 1.70 11.72 14.37
CA ASP A 105 0.35 11.35 13.97
C ASP A 105 -0.67 12.37 14.50
N ASP A 106 -1.42 12.99 13.58
CA ASP A 106 -2.67 13.67 13.89
C ASP A 106 -3.85 12.73 13.60
N LYS A 107 -5.05 13.11 14.05
CA LYS A 107 -6.29 12.41 13.74
C LYS A 107 -6.79 12.78 12.34
N PHE A 108 -7.52 11.85 11.72
CA PHE A 108 -8.35 12.16 10.57
C PHE A 108 -9.62 12.91 10.99
N PHE A 109 -10.22 13.61 10.03
CA PHE A 109 -11.62 13.99 10.11
C PHE A 109 -12.45 12.99 9.29
N VAL A 110 -13.53 12.48 9.88
CA VAL A 110 -14.40 11.49 9.22
C VAL A 110 -15.81 12.02 9.17
N LEU A 111 -16.40 12.02 7.97
CA LEU A 111 -17.77 12.45 7.74
C LEU A 111 -18.60 11.30 7.16
N ALA A 112 -19.86 11.15 7.58
CA ALA A 112 -20.88 10.43 6.82
C ALA A 112 -21.89 11.42 6.25
N ASP A 113 -22.09 11.41 4.94
CA ASP A 113 -22.99 12.32 4.22
C ASP A 113 -22.84 13.78 4.67
N SER A 114 -21.59 14.25 4.78
CA SER A 114 -21.20 15.60 5.24
C SER A 114 -21.38 15.90 6.74
N THR A 115 -21.74 14.91 7.56
CA THR A 115 -21.84 15.04 9.01
C THR A 115 -20.67 14.35 9.69
N GLU A 116 -19.99 15.03 10.62
CA GLU A 116 -18.85 14.47 11.34
C GLU A 116 -19.25 13.28 12.22
N LEU A 117 -18.43 12.23 12.20
CA LEU A 117 -18.63 11.01 12.96
C LEU A 117 -17.48 10.75 13.94
N PRO A 118 -17.79 10.23 15.14
CA PRO A 118 -16.77 9.63 15.99
C PRO A 118 -16.30 8.32 15.36
N PHE A 119 -15.00 8.05 15.44
CA PHE A 119 -14.38 6.81 14.99
C PHE A 119 -13.27 6.40 15.96
N THR A 120 -12.81 5.16 15.83
CA THR A 120 -11.61 4.70 16.53
C THR A 120 -10.48 4.44 15.53
N GLU A 121 -9.25 4.65 15.98
CA GLU A 121 -8.07 4.57 15.15
C GLU A 121 -6.95 3.84 15.87
N THR A 122 -6.25 2.96 15.14
CA THR A 122 -4.95 2.44 15.54
C THR A 122 -3.95 2.68 14.41
N SER A 123 -2.69 2.86 14.77
CA SER A 123 -1.65 3.16 13.79
C SER A 123 -0.39 2.32 14.03
N ASN A 124 0.34 2.08 12.95
CA ASN A 124 1.70 1.54 12.99
C ASN A 124 2.57 2.35 12.01
N ILE A 125 3.78 1.89 11.72
CA ILE A 125 4.72 2.62 10.85
C ILE A 125 4.30 2.72 9.38
N ILE A 126 3.45 1.82 8.87
CA ILE A 126 3.07 1.73 7.44
C ILE A 126 1.58 2.00 7.17
N SER A 127 0.72 1.85 8.17
CA SER A 127 -0.73 1.95 8.00
C SER A 127 -1.47 2.58 9.17
N ARG A 128 -2.68 3.03 8.87
CA ARG A 128 -3.74 3.48 9.77
C ARG A 128 -4.91 2.51 9.64
N THR A 129 -5.48 2.09 10.75
CA THR A 129 -6.71 1.27 10.77
C THR A 129 -7.80 2.09 11.42
N LEU A 130 -8.86 2.37 10.68
CA LEU A 130 -10.00 3.13 11.16
C LEU A 130 -11.21 2.20 11.30
N THR A 131 -11.95 2.38 12.37
CA THR A 131 -13.25 1.73 12.60
C THR A 131 -14.30 2.81 12.73
N ILE A 132 -15.19 2.89 11.73
CA ILE A 132 -16.11 3.99 11.48
C ILE A 132 -17.56 3.45 11.54
N PRO A 133 -18.38 3.87 12.53
CA PRO A 133 -19.79 3.52 12.54
C PRO A 133 -20.55 4.30 11.45
N PHE A 134 -21.63 3.75 10.93
CA PHE A 134 -22.56 4.45 10.05
C PHE A 134 -24.01 4.05 10.32
N TYR A 135 -24.95 4.82 9.79
CA TYR A 135 -26.38 4.64 10.02
C TYR A 135 -27.09 4.12 8.77
N GLU A 136 -28.37 3.77 8.93
CA GLU A 136 -29.24 3.52 7.79
C GLU A 136 -29.26 4.73 6.84
N ASP A 137 -29.40 4.45 5.55
CA ASP A 137 -29.36 5.42 4.44
C ASP A 137 -28.03 6.17 4.26
N THR A 138 -26.97 5.83 5.03
CA THR A 138 -25.64 6.37 4.77
C THR A 138 -25.21 6.00 3.35
N SER A 139 -24.83 7.00 2.56
CA SER A 139 -24.45 6.83 1.14
C SER A 139 -22.97 7.07 0.88
N GLN A 140 -22.34 7.87 1.74
CA GLN A 140 -20.95 8.25 1.59
C GLN A 140 -20.27 8.39 2.95
N ILE A 141 -19.04 7.88 3.05
CA ILE A 141 -18.11 8.15 4.13
C ILE A 141 -16.89 8.86 3.54
N LYS A 142 -16.49 9.99 4.10
CA LYS A 142 -15.32 10.75 3.68
C LYS A 142 -14.29 10.81 4.81
N ILE A 143 -13.04 10.47 4.49
CA ILE A 143 -11.90 10.52 5.41
C ILE A 143 -10.94 11.60 4.91
N ILE A 144 -10.66 12.59 5.74
CA ILE A 144 -9.85 13.77 5.39
C ILE A 144 -8.59 13.75 6.24
N GLY A 145 -7.42 13.82 5.59
CA GLY A 145 -6.12 13.94 6.23
C GLY A 145 -5.59 15.37 6.22
N VAL A 146 -4.59 15.65 7.07
CA VAL A 146 -3.90 16.95 7.14
C VAL A 146 -2.39 16.75 7.04
N ASN A 147 -1.66 17.67 6.39
CA ASN A 147 -0.20 17.62 6.23
C ASN A 147 0.32 16.26 5.71
N TYR A 148 -0.41 15.67 4.78
CA TYR A 148 -0.03 14.51 4.01
C TYR A 148 1.32 14.76 3.32
N PRO A 149 2.31 13.87 3.47
CA PRO A 149 3.65 14.28 3.85
C PRO A 149 4.35 15.09 2.76
N GLU A 150 4.44 16.39 2.98
CA GLU A 150 5.46 17.23 2.33
C GLU A 150 6.87 16.85 2.80
N THR A 151 6.98 16.13 3.93
CA THR A 151 8.26 15.74 4.54
C THR A 151 8.94 14.54 3.89
N SER A 152 8.25 13.75 3.05
CA SER A 152 8.84 12.61 2.33
C SER A 152 8.77 12.69 0.81
N GLY A 153 7.95 13.57 0.23
CA GLY A 153 7.79 13.72 -1.23
C GLY A 153 7.25 12.47 -1.95
N MET A 154 6.76 11.47 -1.20
CA MET A 154 6.32 10.18 -1.75
C MET A 154 4.97 9.82 -1.16
N ASN A 155 3.92 10.10 -1.91
CA ASN A 155 2.55 9.81 -1.52
C ASN A 155 1.69 9.59 -2.79
N ALA A 156 0.47 9.06 -2.66
CA ALA A 156 -0.38 8.69 -3.81
C ALA A 156 -0.64 9.86 -4.78
N CYS A 157 -0.63 11.09 -4.27
CA CYS A 157 -0.99 12.29 -5.00
C CYS A 157 0.21 13.07 -5.56
N HIS A 158 1.38 12.97 -4.93
CA HIS A 158 2.58 13.75 -5.26
C HIS A 158 3.82 12.90 -5.61
N GLY A 159 3.69 11.58 -5.78
CA GLY A 159 4.81 10.67 -6.02
C GLY A 159 5.83 11.18 -7.05
N ILE A 160 7.03 11.52 -6.59
CA ILE A 160 8.20 11.88 -7.43
C ILE A 160 9.00 10.63 -7.86
N HIS A 161 8.51 9.43 -7.58
CA HIS A 161 9.15 8.20 -8.04
C HIS A 161 8.21 7.35 -8.88
N ASN A 162 8.79 6.56 -9.80
CA ASN A 162 8.07 5.57 -10.58
C ASN A 162 7.37 4.56 -9.64
N PRO A 163 6.10 4.24 -9.87
CA PRO A 163 5.31 3.33 -9.06
C PRO A 163 5.85 1.88 -9.05
N PRO A 164 5.63 1.14 -7.96
CA PRO A 164 6.04 -0.26 -7.85
C PRO A 164 5.20 -1.24 -8.72
N TYR A 165 4.24 -0.79 -9.54
CA TYR A 165 3.33 -1.68 -10.28
C TYR A 165 3.02 -1.31 -11.75
N SER A 166 3.48 -0.17 -12.28
CA SER A 166 3.24 0.21 -13.70
C SER A 166 3.87 -0.79 -14.67
N TYR A 167 5.11 -1.19 -14.38
CA TYR A 167 5.89 -2.14 -15.16
C TYR A 167 5.36 -3.58 -15.16
N LEU A 168 4.43 -3.93 -14.24
CA LEU A 168 3.80 -5.26 -14.21
C LEU A 168 2.67 -5.39 -15.22
N LEU A 169 2.16 -4.28 -15.74
CA LEU A 169 1.10 -4.27 -16.74
C LEU A 169 1.70 -4.20 -18.15
N PRO A 170 1.15 -4.93 -19.14
CA PRO A 170 1.55 -4.75 -20.52
C PRO A 170 1.36 -3.30 -20.97
N PRO A 171 2.19 -2.77 -21.87
CA PRO A 171 2.15 -1.39 -22.33
C PRO A 171 0.76 -0.88 -22.74
N LEU A 172 0.03 -1.70 -23.50
CA LEU A 172 -1.33 -1.37 -23.94
C LEU A 172 -2.33 -1.25 -22.79
N LYS A 173 -2.10 -1.96 -21.69
CA LYS A 173 -2.96 -1.90 -20.50
C LYS A 173 -2.67 -0.64 -19.68
N GLN A 174 -1.42 -0.18 -19.65
CA GLN A 174 -1.03 1.09 -19.01
C GLN A 174 -1.72 2.27 -19.71
N ILE A 175 -1.69 2.35 -21.05
CA ILE A 175 -2.41 3.41 -21.79
C ILE A 175 -3.91 3.39 -21.52
N ARG A 176 -4.53 2.20 -21.50
CA ARG A 176 -5.96 2.07 -21.19
C ARG A 176 -6.32 2.52 -19.77
N GLN A 177 -5.34 2.61 -18.88
CA GLN A 177 -5.49 3.11 -17.52
C GLN A 177 -5.12 4.59 -17.39
N GLY A 178 -4.81 5.28 -18.49
CA GLY A 178 -4.50 6.71 -18.51
C GLY A 178 -3.01 7.05 -18.48
N THR A 179 -2.11 6.07 -18.56
CA THR A 179 -0.66 6.33 -18.67
C THR A 179 -0.33 6.89 -20.06
N GLU A 180 0.43 7.98 -20.12
CA GLU A 180 0.89 8.56 -21.38
C GLU A 180 1.95 7.68 -22.07
N LEU A 181 2.10 7.80 -23.40
CA LEU A 181 3.01 6.97 -24.19
C LEU A 181 4.47 7.01 -23.71
N ILE A 182 4.94 8.17 -23.25
CA ILE A 182 6.32 8.36 -22.78
C ILE A 182 6.54 7.83 -21.36
N ASP A 183 5.48 7.75 -20.57
CA ASP A 183 5.49 7.32 -19.17
C ASP A 183 5.26 5.81 -19.00
N ILE A 184 5.19 5.06 -20.11
CA ILE A 184 5.03 3.61 -20.06
C ILE A 184 6.31 2.97 -19.51
N GLU A 185 6.14 2.21 -18.45
CA GLU A 185 7.23 1.48 -17.84
C GLU A 185 7.23 0.01 -18.24
N CYS A 186 8.42 -0.53 -18.46
CA CYS A 186 8.61 -1.91 -18.86
C CYS A 186 9.10 -2.75 -17.68
N LYS A 187 8.62 -4.00 -17.57
CA LYS A 187 9.15 -4.96 -16.60
C LYS A 187 10.65 -5.16 -16.81
N GLN A 188 11.41 -5.19 -15.72
CA GLN A 188 12.82 -5.64 -15.58
C GLN A 188 13.56 -5.91 -16.91
N ASP A 189 14.55 -5.08 -17.20
CA ASP A 189 15.46 -5.19 -18.36
C ASP A 189 14.81 -5.12 -19.75
N LEU A 190 13.50 -4.91 -19.84
CA LEU A 190 12.82 -4.58 -21.08
C LEU A 190 12.82 -3.07 -21.31
N HIS A 191 12.88 -2.68 -22.57
CA HIS A 191 12.85 -1.30 -23.01
C HIS A 191 11.64 -1.03 -23.88
N LEU A 192 11.04 0.14 -23.67
CA LEU A 192 9.94 0.64 -24.46
C LEU A 192 10.40 0.96 -25.88
N VAL A 193 9.59 0.53 -26.84
CA VAL A 193 9.64 0.92 -28.26
C VAL A 193 8.23 1.25 -28.74
N ILE A 194 8.12 2.14 -29.71
CA ILE A 194 6.84 2.48 -30.34
C ILE A 194 6.82 1.90 -31.74
N LYS A 195 5.81 1.11 -32.07
CA LYS A 195 5.66 0.51 -33.39
C LYS A 195 5.44 1.61 -34.44
N SER A 196 6.17 1.52 -35.55
CA SER A 196 6.14 2.55 -36.61
C SER A 196 4.81 2.61 -37.36
N GLU A 197 4.10 1.49 -37.43
CA GLU A 197 2.87 1.33 -38.22
C GLU A 197 1.65 1.99 -37.56
N ASP A 198 1.40 1.69 -36.29
CA ASP A 198 0.17 2.03 -35.58
C ASP A 198 0.41 2.87 -34.31
N GLY A 199 1.66 3.19 -33.99
CA GLY A 199 2.01 3.96 -32.80
C GLY A 199 1.82 3.19 -31.48
N SER A 200 1.54 1.89 -31.51
CA SER A 200 1.36 1.10 -30.30
C SER A 200 2.69 0.88 -29.56
N PRO A 201 2.68 0.89 -28.22
CA PRO A 201 3.88 0.62 -27.43
C PRO A 201 4.15 -0.89 -27.28
N ALA A 202 5.43 -1.25 -27.20
CA ALA A 202 5.87 -2.60 -26.86
C ALA A 202 7.10 -2.55 -25.93
N CYS A 203 7.15 -3.47 -24.97
CA CYS A 203 8.34 -3.70 -24.15
C CYS A 203 9.11 -4.89 -24.70
N VAL A 204 10.36 -4.68 -25.09
CA VAL A 204 11.22 -5.68 -25.73
C VAL A 204 12.60 -5.70 -25.09
N THR A 205 13.36 -6.78 -25.25
CA THR A 205 14.74 -6.84 -24.74
C THR A 205 15.63 -5.79 -25.42
N PRO A 206 16.77 -5.38 -24.81
CA PRO A 206 17.66 -4.39 -25.40
C PRO A 206 18.16 -4.80 -26.80
N GLU A 207 18.47 -6.08 -26.98
CA GLU A 207 18.88 -6.64 -28.28
C GLU A 207 17.77 -6.59 -29.33
N THR A 208 16.54 -6.86 -28.91
CA THR A 208 15.38 -6.83 -29.82
C THR A 208 15.03 -5.40 -30.19
N LYS A 209 15.11 -4.46 -29.24
CA LYS A 209 14.90 -3.03 -29.47
C LYS A 209 15.77 -2.54 -30.62
N GLN A 210 17.07 -2.83 -30.57
CA GLN A 210 18.00 -2.40 -31.61
C GLN A 210 17.61 -2.99 -32.98
N LYS A 211 17.36 -4.30 -33.05
CA LYS A 211 16.94 -4.96 -34.31
C LYS A 211 15.64 -4.38 -34.88
N LEU A 212 14.66 -4.08 -34.03
CA LEU A 212 13.36 -3.54 -34.47
C LEU A 212 13.47 -2.11 -34.99
N ILE A 213 14.36 -1.30 -34.40
CA ILE A 213 14.62 0.07 -34.85
C ILE A 213 15.39 0.06 -36.17
N GLU A 214 16.46 -0.75 -36.28
CA GLU A 214 17.25 -0.88 -37.51
C GLU A 214 16.42 -1.40 -38.69
N ARG A 215 15.41 -2.23 -38.42
CA ARG A 215 14.49 -2.77 -39.43
C ARG A 215 13.29 -1.85 -39.73
N GLY A 216 13.21 -0.68 -39.10
CA GLY A 216 12.13 0.28 -39.29
C GLY A 216 10.77 -0.16 -38.72
N TRP A 217 10.70 -1.28 -38.00
CA TRP A 217 9.46 -1.77 -37.40
C TRP A 217 9.05 -0.94 -36.18
N ALA A 218 10.03 -0.39 -35.46
CA ALA A 218 9.78 0.50 -34.32
C ALA A 218 10.66 1.75 -34.33
N LYS A 219 10.27 2.74 -33.53
CA LYS A 219 10.97 3.99 -33.25
C LYS A 219 11.18 4.16 -31.75
N TYR A 220 12.08 5.07 -31.39
CA TYR A 220 12.24 5.51 -30.02
C TYR A 220 10.97 6.22 -29.51
N PRO A 221 10.63 6.11 -28.22
CA PRO A 221 9.59 6.93 -27.60
C PRO A 221 9.96 8.41 -27.77
N SER A 222 9.01 9.22 -28.23
CA SER A 222 9.18 10.65 -28.54
C SER A 222 7.94 11.43 -28.15
#